data_AF-A0A9W9BH89-F1
#
_entry.id   AF-A0A9W9BH89-F1
#
_cell.length_a   1.000
_cell.length_b   1.000
_cell.length_c   1.000
_cell.angle_alpha   90.00
_cell.angle_beta   90.00
_cell.angle_gamma   90.00
#
_symmetry.space_group_name_H-M   'P 1'
#
loop_
_entity.id
_entity.type
_entity.pdbx_description
1 polymer ?
#
loop_
_entity_poly.entity_id
_entity_poly.type
_entity_poly.pdbx_seq_one_letter_code
_entity_poly.pdbx_strand_id
1 'polypeptide(L)'
;MAPLTRFRADADHVQLPQALEYYSQRASVPGTLIITEATLISEAHSGFPNAPGLWTEAQIKSWKVITDAVHDRRCTIFCQLIAPGRAAALNPSDGGARQLLSSSATPMTEGEDSDAPLEMTPEQIASCISDFTQAAKNAILAGFDGIEIHGANGYLVDQFLQDNCNKRSDQWGGSIENRARFALEITSAIVEAIGAERVGFRISPFSQFQGMRMADPIPQFSFLVESLKRYQLAYLHIIESRVNNNVDIECSDSIKFLLDIWGNTSPIFVAGGYTPENARQAVDGEYKDYDVAVVFGRHFLANPDLPYRIKEGKPLNKYNRAGFYTPLLPEGYIDYPFSPGFVAGRTLSTKGTSLALTH
;
A
#
# COMPACT_ATOMS: atom_id res chain seq x y z
N MET A 1 -5.75 7.16 5.41
CA MET A 1 -4.42 6.82 5.96
C MET A 1 -3.67 6.04 4.90
N ALA A 2 -2.42 6.42 4.61
CA ALA A 2 -1.60 5.72 3.62
C ALA A 2 -1.18 4.32 4.12
N PRO A 3 -0.91 3.39 3.20
CA PRO A 3 -0.31 2.10 3.52
C PRO A 3 1.12 2.28 4.07
N LEU A 4 1.39 1.68 5.23
CA LEU A 4 2.64 1.87 5.97
C LEU A 4 3.13 0.54 6.55
N THR A 5 4.04 -0.16 5.89
CA THR A 5 4.69 -1.38 6.44
C THR A 5 5.31 -1.11 7.80
N ARG A 6 4.89 -1.85 8.84
CA ARG A 6 5.44 -1.70 10.19
C ARG A 6 6.15 -2.95 10.69
N PHE A 7 5.99 -4.13 10.10
CA PHE A 7 6.68 -5.34 10.58
C PHE A 7 6.25 -5.78 12.00
N ARG A 8 4.95 -5.64 12.32
CA ARG A 8 4.36 -6.00 13.62
C ARG A 8 3.47 -7.25 13.53
N ALA A 9 3.81 -8.17 12.63
CA ALA A 9 3.30 -9.54 12.62
C ALA A 9 4.33 -10.51 13.21
N ASP A 10 3.87 -11.68 13.66
CA ASP A 10 4.76 -12.74 14.14
C ASP A 10 5.50 -13.46 12.99
N ALA A 11 6.20 -14.55 13.31
CA ALA A 11 6.96 -15.32 12.34
C ALA A 11 6.07 -16.05 11.31
N ASP A 12 4.80 -16.29 11.64
CA ASP A 12 3.79 -16.91 10.77
C ASP A 12 2.98 -15.85 10.01
N HIS A 13 3.44 -14.59 10.04
CA HIS A 13 2.82 -13.44 9.42
C HIS A 13 1.40 -13.13 9.96
N VAL A 14 1.07 -13.58 11.17
CA VAL A 14 -0.17 -13.25 11.88
C VAL A 14 0.00 -11.91 12.60
N GLN A 15 -1.00 -11.02 12.52
CA GLN A 15 -0.90 -9.72 13.19
C GLN A 15 -0.77 -9.87 14.71
N LEU A 16 0.19 -9.14 15.30
CA LEU A 16 0.33 -9.12 16.77
C LEU A 16 -0.82 -8.31 17.41
N PRO A 17 -1.16 -8.57 18.69
CA PRO A 17 -2.26 -7.87 19.38
C PRO A 17 -2.17 -6.34 19.33
N GLN A 18 -0.97 -5.77 19.28
CA GLN A 18 -0.75 -4.32 19.16
C GLN A 18 -1.28 -3.70 17.86
N ALA A 19 -1.47 -4.49 16.79
CA ALA A 19 -2.04 -3.99 15.55
C ALA A 19 -3.51 -3.56 15.72
N LEU A 20 -4.27 -4.26 16.57
CA LEU A 20 -5.64 -3.87 16.92
C LEU A 20 -5.69 -2.46 17.50
N GLU A 21 -4.81 -2.16 18.46
CA GLU A 21 -4.72 -0.84 19.06
C GLU A 21 -4.27 0.20 18.03
N TYR A 22 -3.24 -0.11 17.23
CA TYR A 22 -2.73 0.80 16.21
C TYR A 22 -3.78 1.28 15.20
N TYR A 23 -4.56 0.37 14.64
CA TYR A 23 -5.62 0.71 13.69
C TYR A 23 -6.83 1.33 14.38
N SER A 24 -7.20 0.87 15.58
CA SER A 24 -8.26 1.47 16.40
C SER A 24 -7.98 2.94 16.74
N GLN A 25 -6.73 3.26 17.07
CA GLN A 25 -6.28 4.63 17.32
C GLN A 25 -6.43 5.52 16.08
N ARG A 26 -6.24 4.98 14.87
CA ARG A 26 -6.30 5.74 13.61
C ARG A 26 -7.68 5.77 12.98
N ALA A 27 -8.59 4.93 13.46
CA ALA A 27 -10.04 5.04 13.26
C ALA A 27 -10.69 6.04 14.25
N SER A 28 -9.95 7.08 14.65
CA SER A 28 -10.33 8.03 15.71
C SER A 28 -11.48 8.97 15.32
N VAL A 29 -11.65 9.24 14.03
CA VAL A 29 -12.69 10.13 13.50
C VAL A 29 -13.57 9.33 12.52
N PRO A 30 -14.89 9.19 12.79
CA PRO A 30 -15.81 8.51 11.88
C PRO A 30 -15.73 9.01 10.43
N GLY A 31 -15.80 8.09 9.47
CA GLY A 31 -15.62 8.38 8.04
C GLY A 31 -14.15 8.38 7.58
N THR A 32 -13.20 8.04 8.45
CA THR A 32 -11.80 7.88 8.04
C THR A 32 -11.63 6.62 7.19
N LEU A 33 -11.01 6.75 6.02
CA LEU A 33 -10.51 5.61 5.24
C LEU A 33 -9.08 5.25 5.67
N ILE A 34 -8.85 3.98 5.95
CA ILE A 34 -7.55 3.39 6.26
C ILE A 34 -7.15 2.43 5.14
N ILE A 35 -5.93 2.55 4.64
CA ILE A 35 -5.31 1.51 3.79
C ILE A 35 -4.24 0.86 4.65
N THR A 36 -4.31 -0.46 4.81
CA THR A 36 -3.39 -1.19 5.70
C THR A 36 -1.95 -1.07 5.25
N GLU A 37 -1.05 -1.45 6.14
CA GLU A 37 0.27 -1.89 5.70
C GLU A 37 0.22 -2.96 4.59
N ALA A 38 1.28 -3.01 3.80
CA ALA A 38 1.39 -3.95 2.69
C ALA A 38 1.34 -5.39 3.24
N THR A 39 0.39 -6.19 2.74
CA THR A 39 0.05 -7.53 3.22
C THR A 39 0.37 -8.56 2.15
N LEU A 40 1.20 -9.53 2.52
CA LEU A 40 1.76 -10.53 1.61
C LEU A 40 0.66 -11.50 1.13
N ILE A 41 0.66 -11.81 -0.17
CA ILE A 41 -0.40 -12.59 -0.82
C ILE A 41 -0.30 -14.10 -0.60
N SER A 42 0.91 -14.63 -0.42
CA SER A 42 1.15 -16.06 -0.26
C SER A 42 2.51 -16.33 0.36
N GLU A 43 2.72 -17.56 0.80
CA GLU A 43 4.03 -18.03 1.27
C GLU A 43 5.09 -17.98 0.16
N ALA A 44 4.72 -18.36 -1.07
CA ALA A 44 5.59 -18.38 -2.24
C ALA A 44 6.05 -16.97 -2.66
N HIS A 45 5.20 -15.97 -2.47
CA HIS A 45 5.49 -14.55 -2.72
C HIS A 45 5.66 -13.75 -1.42
N SER A 46 6.12 -14.40 -0.35
CA SER A 46 6.55 -13.71 0.86
C SER A 46 7.99 -13.17 0.71
N GLY A 47 8.62 -12.75 1.79
CA GLY A 47 9.97 -12.16 1.73
C GLY A 47 10.17 -10.95 2.61
N PHE A 48 9.16 -10.56 3.38
CA PHE A 48 9.29 -9.53 4.40
C PHE A 48 9.05 -10.14 5.78
N PRO A 49 10.12 -10.49 6.53
CA PRO A 49 9.99 -10.97 7.89
C PRO A 49 9.11 -10.03 8.71
N ASN A 50 8.17 -10.60 9.47
CA ASN A 50 7.23 -9.87 10.33
C ASN A 50 6.27 -8.91 9.62
N ALA A 51 6.21 -8.87 8.28
CA ALA A 51 5.08 -8.25 7.56
C ALA A 51 3.84 -9.16 7.68
N PRO A 52 2.61 -8.63 7.69
CA PRO A 52 1.43 -9.47 7.76
C PRO A 52 1.17 -10.22 6.45
N GLY A 53 0.51 -11.38 6.56
CA GLY A 53 0.08 -12.23 5.46
C GLY A 53 -1.44 -12.37 5.38
N LEU A 54 -1.92 -13.01 4.30
CA LEU A 54 -3.35 -13.25 4.10
C LEU A 54 -3.68 -14.53 3.30
N TRP A 55 -3.02 -15.65 3.63
CA TRP A 55 -3.27 -16.97 3.03
C TRP A 55 -3.72 -18.04 4.03
N THR A 56 -3.54 -17.84 5.34
CA THR A 56 -3.97 -18.80 6.37
C THR A 56 -5.20 -18.35 7.14
N GLU A 57 -5.93 -19.30 7.73
CA GLU A 57 -7.08 -19.00 8.59
C GLU A 57 -6.70 -18.16 9.82
N ALA A 58 -5.52 -18.39 10.40
CA ALA A 58 -5.02 -17.62 11.53
C ALA A 58 -4.79 -16.15 11.16
N GLN A 59 -4.19 -15.89 9.99
CA GLN A 59 -4.00 -14.54 9.45
C GLN A 59 -5.34 -13.84 9.22
N ILE A 60 -6.30 -14.51 8.56
CA ILE A 60 -7.65 -14.00 8.31
C ILE A 60 -8.35 -13.62 9.63
N LYS A 61 -8.30 -14.49 10.64
CA LYS A 61 -8.89 -14.23 11.96
C LYS A 61 -8.25 -13.04 12.65
N SER A 62 -6.93 -12.90 12.58
CA SER A 62 -6.22 -11.77 13.19
C SER A 62 -6.62 -10.43 12.54
N TRP A 63 -6.79 -10.41 11.22
CA TRP A 63 -7.28 -9.23 10.50
C TRP A 63 -8.75 -8.94 10.78
N LYS A 64 -9.59 -9.98 10.91
CA LYS A 64 -11.01 -9.81 11.22
C LYS A 64 -11.26 -9.03 12.52
N VAL A 65 -10.49 -9.30 13.56
CA VAL A 65 -10.62 -8.54 14.82
C VAL A 65 -10.28 -7.06 14.61
N ILE A 66 -9.32 -6.76 13.74
CA ILE A 66 -8.90 -5.39 13.41
C ILE A 66 -9.97 -4.67 12.60
N THR A 67 -10.49 -5.30 11.54
CA THR A 67 -11.53 -4.71 10.68
C THR A 67 -12.81 -4.46 11.47
N ASP A 68 -13.27 -5.42 12.28
CA ASP A 68 -14.43 -5.27 13.16
C ASP A 68 -14.27 -4.03 14.08
N ALA A 69 -13.09 -3.83 14.68
CA ALA A 69 -12.84 -2.68 15.56
C ALA A 69 -12.77 -1.32 14.83
N VAL A 70 -12.36 -1.31 13.56
CA VAL A 70 -12.39 -0.11 12.71
C VAL A 70 -13.82 0.21 12.28
N HIS A 71 -14.62 -0.81 11.95
CA HIS A 71 -16.03 -0.68 11.61
C HIS A 71 -16.90 -0.22 12.78
N ASP A 72 -16.63 -0.69 14.01
CA ASP A 72 -17.29 -0.21 15.24
C ASP A 72 -17.10 1.31 15.45
N ARG A 73 -16.04 1.88 14.87
CA ARG A 73 -15.75 3.32 14.88
C ARG A 73 -16.30 4.06 13.66
N ARG A 74 -17.09 3.39 12.83
CA ARG A 74 -17.69 3.90 11.58
C ARG A 74 -16.63 4.44 10.61
N CYS A 75 -15.50 3.73 10.54
CA CYS A 75 -14.43 4.00 9.59
C CYS A 75 -14.37 2.86 8.55
N THR A 76 -13.64 3.09 7.47
CA THR A 76 -13.49 2.15 6.35
C THR A 76 -12.04 1.68 6.28
N ILE A 77 -11.82 0.42 5.92
CA ILE A 77 -10.48 -0.16 5.82
C ILE A 77 -10.29 -1.04 4.58
N PHE A 78 -9.22 -0.77 3.85
CA PHE A 78 -8.81 -1.50 2.64
C PHE A 78 -7.48 -2.23 2.90
N CYS A 79 -7.38 -3.48 2.45
CA CYS A 79 -6.15 -4.27 2.55
C CYS A 79 -5.23 -4.04 1.34
N GLN A 80 -4.02 -3.54 1.55
CA GLN A 80 -3.05 -3.43 0.45
C GLN A 80 -2.35 -4.77 0.21
N LEU A 81 -2.51 -5.34 -0.97
CA LEU A 81 -1.91 -6.62 -1.36
C LEU A 81 -0.59 -6.42 -2.11
N ILE A 82 0.43 -7.18 -1.72
CA ILE A 82 1.80 -7.05 -2.26
C ILE A 82 2.45 -8.41 -2.50
N ALA A 83 3.25 -8.47 -3.57
CA ALA A 83 4.31 -9.45 -3.77
C ALA A 83 5.65 -8.67 -3.89
N PRO A 84 6.67 -8.93 -3.05
CA PRO A 84 7.91 -8.15 -3.07
C PRO A 84 8.73 -8.29 -4.35
N GLY A 85 8.67 -9.45 -5.01
CA GLY A 85 9.52 -9.77 -6.15
C GLY A 85 11.01 -9.74 -5.78
N ARG A 86 11.85 -9.08 -6.59
CA ARG A 86 13.30 -8.95 -6.35
C ARG A 86 13.67 -8.18 -5.07
N ALA A 87 12.69 -7.57 -4.41
CA ALA A 87 12.86 -6.85 -3.15
C ALA A 87 12.71 -7.73 -1.92
N ALA A 88 12.30 -9.00 -2.08
CA ALA A 88 12.20 -9.95 -0.97
C ALA A 88 13.55 -10.11 -0.26
N ALA A 89 13.51 -10.28 1.05
CA ALA A 89 14.65 -10.76 1.81
C ALA A 89 14.81 -12.27 1.62
N LEU A 90 16.02 -12.69 1.25
CA LEU A 90 16.45 -14.07 1.36
C LEU A 90 16.71 -14.39 2.83
N ASN A 91 16.34 -15.60 3.26
CA ASN A 91 16.67 -16.08 4.59
C ASN A 91 17.79 -17.12 4.48
N PRO A 92 19.05 -16.80 4.84
CA PRO A 92 20.16 -17.75 4.73
C PRO A 92 19.92 -19.07 5.49
N SER A 93 19.05 -19.06 6.50
CA SER A 93 18.70 -20.25 7.28
C SER A 93 17.70 -21.19 6.60
N ASP A 94 17.08 -20.78 5.48
CA ASP A 94 16.17 -21.63 4.69
C ASP A 94 16.90 -22.57 3.72
N GLY A 95 18.23 -22.54 3.70
CA GLY A 95 19.06 -23.38 2.83
C GLY A 95 18.96 -23.03 1.34
N GLY A 96 18.50 -21.82 1.00
CA GLY A 96 18.28 -21.39 -0.38
C GLY A 96 16.93 -21.85 -0.94
N ALA A 97 15.97 -22.20 -0.07
CA ALA A 97 14.64 -22.65 -0.49
C ALA A 97 13.85 -21.54 -1.19
N ARG A 98 14.02 -20.27 -0.76
CA ARG A 98 13.41 -19.12 -1.43
C ARG A 98 14.33 -18.60 -2.53
N GLN A 99 13.78 -18.51 -3.73
CA GLN A 99 14.40 -17.81 -4.85
C GLN A 99 13.79 -16.43 -4.98
N LEU A 100 14.61 -15.41 -5.23
CA LEU A 100 14.10 -14.10 -5.62
C LEU A 100 13.49 -14.23 -7.01
N LEU A 101 12.24 -13.80 -7.18
CA LEU A 101 11.53 -13.83 -8.45
C LEU A 101 11.26 -12.41 -8.93
N SER A 102 11.31 -12.20 -10.24
CA SER A 102 11.04 -10.90 -10.86
C SER A 102 10.54 -11.06 -12.29
N SER A 103 10.23 -9.95 -12.95
CA SER A 103 9.94 -9.91 -14.38
C SER A 103 11.11 -10.40 -15.22
N SER A 104 12.35 -10.08 -14.84
CA SER A 104 13.60 -10.54 -15.46
C SER A 104 14.73 -10.64 -14.44
N ALA A 105 15.87 -11.23 -14.84
CA ALA A 105 17.09 -11.35 -14.03
C ALA A 105 17.87 -10.03 -13.87
N THR A 106 17.15 -8.94 -13.55
CA THR A 106 17.74 -7.61 -13.33
C THR A 106 17.82 -7.36 -11.82
N PRO A 107 19.02 -7.21 -11.23
CA PRO A 107 19.18 -6.96 -9.80
C PRO A 107 18.62 -5.60 -9.37
N MET A 108 18.30 -5.49 -8.07
CA MET A 108 17.75 -4.25 -7.51
C MET A 108 18.78 -3.13 -7.37
N THR A 109 20.05 -3.48 -7.11
CA THR A 109 21.19 -2.57 -6.99
C THR A 109 22.30 -3.00 -7.93
N GLU A 110 23.02 -2.05 -8.51
CA GLU A 110 24.22 -2.33 -9.31
C GLU A 110 25.39 -2.69 -8.38
N GLY A 111 26.11 -3.78 -8.67
CA GLY A 111 27.29 -4.21 -7.91
C GLY A 111 27.55 -5.71 -8.00
N GLU A 112 28.79 -6.14 -7.72
CA GLU A 112 29.22 -7.54 -7.82
C GLU A 112 28.53 -8.48 -6.80
N ASP A 113 27.98 -7.93 -5.71
CA ASP A 113 27.32 -8.67 -4.63
C ASP A 113 25.77 -8.65 -4.69
N SER A 114 25.16 -8.24 -5.81
CA SER A 114 23.70 -8.18 -5.91
C SER A 114 23.11 -9.55 -6.26
N ASP A 115 22.24 -10.11 -5.40
CA ASP A 115 21.48 -11.31 -5.72
C ASP A 115 20.51 -11.03 -6.88
N ALA A 116 20.85 -11.51 -8.08
CA ALA A 116 19.98 -11.39 -9.23
C ALA A 116 18.74 -12.28 -9.04
N PRO A 117 17.52 -11.76 -9.25
CA PRO A 117 16.33 -12.58 -9.23
C PRO A 117 16.30 -13.54 -10.42
N LEU A 118 15.51 -14.61 -10.31
CA LEU A 118 15.13 -15.42 -11.45
C LEU A 118 13.96 -14.78 -12.20
N GLU A 119 14.04 -14.85 -13.52
CA GLU A 119 12.93 -14.48 -14.39
C GLU A 119 11.78 -15.47 -14.19
N MET A 120 10.58 -14.96 -13.86
CA MET A 120 9.42 -15.82 -13.64
C MET A 120 9.01 -16.57 -14.91
N THR A 121 8.68 -17.85 -14.79
CA THR A 121 8.06 -18.62 -15.88
C THR A 121 6.59 -18.22 -16.06
N PRO A 122 5.97 -18.50 -17.23
CA PRO A 122 4.53 -18.28 -17.43
C PRO A 122 3.65 -18.96 -16.36
N GLU A 123 4.03 -20.14 -15.88
CA GLU A 123 3.31 -20.87 -14.83
C GLU A 123 3.44 -20.15 -13.47
N GLN A 124 4.62 -19.63 -13.15
CA GLN A 124 4.81 -18.83 -11.93
C GLN A 124 4.02 -17.52 -11.99
N ILE A 125 3.95 -16.88 -13.16
CA ILE A 125 3.12 -15.69 -13.37
C ILE A 125 1.64 -16.01 -13.14
N ALA A 126 1.14 -17.09 -13.74
CA ALA A 126 -0.24 -17.54 -13.56
C ALA A 126 -0.56 -17.89 -12.10
N SER A 127 0.37 -18.57 -11.41
CA SER A 127 0.23 -18.88 -9.98
C SER A 127 0.19 -17.62 -9.12
N CYS A 128 1.04 -16.62 -9.42
CA CYS A 128 1.05 -15.35 -8.71
C CYS A 128 -0.28 -14.58 -8.85
N ILE A 129 -0.86 -14.56 -10.06
CA ILE A 129 -2.19 -13.97 -10.31
C ILE A 129 -3.26 -14.67 -9.47
N SER A 130 -3.21 -16.01 -9.39
CA SER A 130 -4.10 -16.79 -8.53
C SER A 130 -3.92 -16.45 -7.05
N ASP A 131 -2.67 -16.29 -6.58
CA ASP A 131 -2.37 -15.94 -5.20
C ASP A 131 -2.91 -14.55 -4.84
N PHE A 132 -2.72 -13.54 -5.70
CA PHE A 132 -3.34 -12.22 -5.55
C PHE A 132 -4.86 -12.31 -5.43
N THR A 133 -5.49 -13.12 -6.29
CA THR A 133 -6.94 -13.31 -6.31
C THR A 133 -7.44 -14.01 -5.04
N GLN A 134 -6.73 -15.02 -4.56
CA GLN A 134 -7.08 -15.73 -3.34
C GLN A 134 -6.90 -14.84 -2.10
N ALA A 135 -5.81 -14.08 -2.03
CA ALA A 135 -5.60 -13.09 -0.97
C ALA A 135 -6.69 -12.02 -0.95
N ALA A 136 -7.16 -11.56 -2.12
CA ALA A 136 -8.29 -10.63 -2.21
C ALA A 136 -9.60 -11.22 -1.66
N LYS A 137 -9.92 -12.48 -1.99
CA LYS A 137 -11.07 -13.19 -1.39
C LYS A 137 -10.92 -13.31 0.13
N ASN A 138 -9.73 -13.65 0.60
CA ASN A 138 -9.42 -13.75 2.03
C ASN A 138 -9.54 -12.40 2.74
N ALA A 139 -9.23 -11.28 2.07
CA ALA A 139 -9.45 -9.94 2.61
C ALA A 139 -10.94 -9.67 2.85
N ILE A 140 -11.80 -10.02 1.89
CA ILE A 140 -13.24 -9.88 2.08
C ILE A 140 -13.74 -10.78 3.21
N LEU A 141 -13.24 -12.01 3.34
CA LEU A 141 -13.54 -12.90 4.47
C LEU A 141 -13.08 -12.32 5.82
N ALA A 142 -11.95 -11.63 5.83
CA ALA A 142 -11.44 -10.90 6.99
C ALA A 142 -12.21 -9.59 7.27
N GLY A 143 -13.25 -9.27 6.51
CA GLY A 143 -14.09 -8.09 6.74
C GLY A 143 -13.49 -6.78 6.23
N PHE A 144 -12.51 -6.79 5.34
CA PHE A 144 -12.09 -5.56 4.67
C PHE A 144 -13.19 -5.06 3.73
N ASP A 145 -13.32 -3.73 3.62
CA ASP A 145 -14.26 -3.08 2.70
C ASP A 145 -13.82 -3.23 1.23
N GLY A 146 -12.52 -3.43 1.03
CA GLY A 146 -11.91 -3.71 -0.26
C GLY A 146 -10.41 -3.94 -0.16
N ILE A 147 -9.74 -3.99 -1.30
CA ILE A 147 -8.29 -4.16 -1.41
C ILE A 147 -7.67 -3.05 -2.24
N GLU A 148 -6.37 -2.85 -2.07
CA GLU A 148 -5.53 -2.05 -2.95
C GLU A 148 -4.44 -2.92 -3.57
N ILE A 149 -4.36 -2.96 -4.91
CA ILE A 149 -3.26 -3.63 -5.61
C ILE A 149 -2.01 -2.74 -5.53
N HIS A 150 -0.91 -3.26 -4.97
CA HIS A 150 0.35 -2.53 -4.88
C HIS A 150 1.15 -2.57 -6.19
N GLY A 151 0.80 -1.73 -7.16
CA GLY A 151 1.51 -1.53 -8.44
C GLY A 151 2.61 -0.46 -8.45
N ALA A 152 3.19 -0.18 -7.28
CA ALA A 152 4.13 0.93 -7.05
C ALA A 152 5.44 0.47 -6.36
N ASN A 153 6.37 1.42 -6.19
CA ASN A 153 7.56 1.37 -5.35
C ASN A 153 8.53 0.22 -5.65
N GLY A 154 8.56 -0.24 -6.91
CA GLY A 154 9.51 -1.25 -7.35
C GLY A 154 9.27 -2.66 -6.84
N TYR A 155 8.06 -2.96 -6.35
CA TYR A 155 7.64 -4.33 -6.04
C TYR A 155 7.14 -5.06 -7.28
N LEU A 156 6.77 -6.34 -7.16
CA LEU A 156 6.64 -7.25 -8.31
C LEU A 156 5.79 -6.72 -9.46
N VAL A 157 4.62 -6.14 -9.17
CA VAL A 157 3.76 -5.57 -10.22
C VAL A 157 4.45 -4.42 -10.95
N ASP A 158 5.16 -3.53 -10.24
CA ASP A 158 5.92 -2.42 -10.80
C ASP A 158 7.18 -2.89 -11.55
N GLN A 159 7.81 -4.00 -11.09
CA GLN A 159 8.92 -4.66 -11.78
C GLN A 159 8.52 -5.17 -13.17
N PHE A 160 7.26 -5.58 -13.37
CA PHE A 160 6.74 -5.92 -14.70
C PHE A 160 6.42 -4.68 -15.55
N LEU A 161 5.97 -3.58 -14.94
CA LEU A 161 5.56 -2.37 -15.66
C LEU A 161 6.73 -1.64 -16.34
N GLN A 162 7.88 -1.57 -15.68
CA GLN A 162 8.97 -0.69 -16.10
C GLN A 162 10.07 -1.42 -16.87
N ASP A 163 10.47 -0.88 -18.03
CA ASP A 163 11.44 -1.50 -18.93
C ASP A 163 12.89 -1.47 -18.43
N ASN A 164 13.18 -0.70 -17.38
CA ASN A 164 14.47 -0.73 -16.70
C ASN A 164 14.63 -2.01 -15.86
N CYS A 165 13.53 -2.67 -15.48
CA CYS A 165 13.51 -3.96 -14.79
C CYS A 165 13.06 -5.12 -15.70
N ASN A 166 11.93 -4.95 -16.41
CA ASN A 166 11.37 -5.96 -17.29
C ASN A 166 12.12 -5.99 -18.63
N LYS A 167 12.94 -7.03 -18.84
CA LYS A 167 13.72 -7.27 -20.05
C LYS A 167 13.19 -8.44 -20.88
N ARG A 168 11.98 -8.92 -20.58
CA ARG A 168 11.38 -10.07 -21.25
C ARG A 168 11.12 -9.78 -22.72
N SER A 169 11.17 -10.84 -23.52
CA SER A 169 10.85 -10.84 -24.96
C SER A 169 9.57 -11.60 -25.29
N ASP A 170 8.89 -12.15 -24.28
CA ASP A 170 7.62 -12.85 -24.43
C ASP A 170 6.41 -11.90 -24.25
N GLN A 171 5.21 -12.46 -24.13
CA GLN A 171 3.97 -11.68 -24.00
C GLN A 171 3.86 -10.83 -22.73
N TRP A 172 4.81 -10.94 -21.80
CA TRP A 172 4.84 -10.20 -20.54
C TRP A 172 5.87 -9.07 -20.54
N GLY A 173 6.59 -8.82 -21.65
CA GLY A 173 7.49 -7.68 -21.80
C GLY A 173 7.72 -7.25 -23.25
N GLY A 174 8.74 -6.42 -23.47
CA GLY A 174 9.09 -5.88 -24.78
C GLY A 174 8.26 -4.67 -25.22
N SER A 175 6.94 -4.72 -25.12
CA SER A 175 6.04 -3.60 -25.45
C SER A 175 5.36 -2.99 -24.22
N ILE A 176 4.79 -1.79 -24.38
CA ILE A 176 4.02 -1.11 -23.30
C ILE A 176 2.84 -1.98 -22.84
N GLU A 177 2.13 -2.57 -23.80
CA GLU A 177 0.96 -3.42 -23.56
C GLU A 177 1.35 -4.70 -22.82
N ASN A 178 2.44 -5.35 -23.25
CA ASN A 178 2.92 -6.57 -22.65
C ASN A 178 3.46 -6.35 -21.23
N ARG A 179 4.18 -5.26 -20.97
CA ARG A 179 4.61 -4.89 -19.61
C ARG A 179 3.42 -4.58 -18.69
N ALA A 180 2.37 -3.96 -19.22
CA ALA A 180 1.13 -3.71 -18.48
C ALA A 180 0.29 -4.97 -18.23
N ARG A 181 0.49 -6.04 -19.02
CA ARG A 181 -0.35 -7.25 -19.00
C ARG A 181 -0.46 -7.86 -17.61
N PHE A 182 0.65 -8.02 -16.89
CA PHE A 182 0.64 -8.63 -15.56
C PHE A 182 -0.25 -7.85 -14.57
N ALA A 183 -0.11 -6.53 -14.53
CA ALA A 183 -0.95 -5.65 -13.70
C ALA A 183 -2.44 -5.73 -14.08
N LEU A 184 -2.73 -5.76 -15.38
CA LEU A 184 -4.10 -5.79 -15.90
C LEU A 184 -4.78 -7.15 -15.69
N GLU A 185 -4.04 -8.26 -15.79
CA GLU A 185 -4.58 -9.60 -15.53
C GLU A 185 -4.84 -9.83 -14.03
N ILE A 186 -3.95 -9.35 -13.14
CA ILE A 186 -4.22 -9.32 -11.69
C ILE A 186 -5.50 -8.52 -11.41
N THR A 187 -5.61 -7.32 -12.01
CA THR A 187 -6.77 -6.45 -11.81
C THR A 187 -8.05 -7.14 -12.29
N SER A 188 -8.04 -7.72 -13.49
CA SER A 188 -9.20 -8.44 -14.05
C SER A 188 -9.64 -9.58 -13.14
N ALA A 189 -8.70 -10.43 -12.70
CA ALA A 189 -9.02 -11.60 -11.88
C ALA A 189 -9.58 -11.21 -10.50
N ILE A 190 -9.03 -10.16 -9.88
CA ILE A 190 -9.55 -9.66 -8.60
C ILE A 190 -10.93 -9.01 -8.79
N VAL A 191 -11.11 -8.18 -9.83
CA VAL A 191 -12.40 -7.54 -10.13
C VAL A 191 -13.49 -8.59 -10.33
N GLU A 192 -13.21 -9.66 -11.07
CA GLU A 192 -14.13 -10.78 -11.24
C GLU A 192 -14.46 -11.46 -9.91
N ALA A 193 -13.48 -11.58 -9.01
CA ALA A 193 -13.64 -12.27 -7.74
C ALA A 193 -14.41 -11.48 -6.67
N ILE A 194 -14.22 -10.16 -6.58
CA ILE A 194 -14.73 -9.36 -5.44
C ILE A 194 -15.49 -8.08 -5.85
N GLY A 195 -15.61 -7.77 -7.14
CA GLY A 195 -16.24 -6.55 -7.65
C GLY A 195 -15.27 -5.37 -7.75
N ALA A 196 -15.42 -4.55 -8.80
CA ALA A 196 -14.53 -3.42 -9.07
C ALA A 196 -14.63 -2.29 -8.03
N GLU A 197 -15.80 -2.12 -7.43
CA GLU A 197 -16.07 -1.12 -6.39
C GLU A 197 -15.31 -1.37 -5.08
N ARG A 198 -14.65 -2.53 -4.97
CA ARG A 198 -13.81 -2.94 -3.84
C ARG A 198 -12.32 -2.99 -4.17
N VAL A 199 -11.91 -2.51 -5.35
CA VAL A 199 -10.53 -2.61 -5.83
C VAL A 199 -9.98 -1.21 -6.06
N GLY A 200 -8.93 -0.85 -5.34
CA GLY A 200 -8.06 0.29 -5.65
C GLY A 200 -6.76 -0.16 -6.31
N PHE A 201 -6.09 0.74 -7.02
CA PHE A 201 -4.80 0.46 -7.65
C PHE A 201 -3.78 1.56 -7.34
N ARG A 202 -2.59 1.21 -6.84
CA ARG A 202 -1.55 2.18 -6.48
C ARG A 202 -0.38 2.18 -7.46
N ILE A 203 0.07 3.36 -7.91
CA ILE A 203 1.21 3.55 -8.83
C ILE A 203 2.19 4.63 -8.35
N SER A 204 3.44 4.56 -8.80
CA SER A 204 4.48 5.56 -8.51
C SER A 204 5.38 5.85 -9.73
N PRO A 205 4.87 6.53 -10.76
CA PRO A 205 5.51 6.64 -12.08
C PRO A 205 6.93 7.22 -12.08
N PHE A 206 7.20 8.12 -11.13
CA PHE A 206 8.45 8.89 -11.08
C PHE A 206 9.38 8.45 -9.94
N SER A 207 9.01 7.43 -9.17
CA SER A 207 9.80 6.96 -8.03
C SER A 207 11.05 6.24 -8.50
N GLN A 208 12.21 6.63 -7.97
CA GLN A 208 13.49 5.94 -8.19
C GLN A 208 13.75 4.83 -7.15
N PHE A 209 12.81 4.61 -6.22
CA PHE A 209 12.97 3.63 -5.16
C PHE A 209 13.24 2.23 -5.73
N GLN A 210 14.14 1.47 -5.10
CA GLN A 210 14.48 0.09 -5.52
C GLN A 210 14.93 -0.06 -6.98
N GLY A 211 15.67 0.94 -7.49
CA GLY A 211 16.19 0.94 -8.85
C GLY A 211 15.10 1.06 -9.90
N MET A 212 13.97 1.69 -9.56
CA MET A 212 12.90 2.04 -10.50
C MET A 212 13.17 3.35 -11.21
N ARG A 213 12.17 3.81 -11.97
CA ARG A 213 12.15 4.93 -12.90
C ARG A 213 12.78 4.56 -14.23
N MET A 214 11.94 4.08 -15.15
CA MET A 214 12.24 4.06 -16.58
C MET A 214 12.55 5.46 -17.12
N ALA A 215 13.26 5.53 -18.25
CA ALA A 215 13.69 6.81 -18.83
C ALA A 215 12.52 7.72 -19.23
N ASP A 216 11.47 7.13 -19.83
CA ASP A 216 10.23 7.83 -20.16
C ASP A 216 9.01 7.07 -19.61
N PRO A 217 8.53 7.42 -18.40
CA PRO A 217 7.41 6.74 -17.77
C PRO A 217 6.04 7.14 -18.35
N ILE A 218 5.94 8.28 -19.03
CA ILE A 218 4.63 8.85 -19.43
C ILE A 218 3.86 7.88 -20.33
N PRO A 219 4.41 7.32 -21.43
CA PRO A 219 3.66 6.40 -22.28
C PRO A 219 3.20 5.13 -21.56
N GLN A 220 4.07 4.54 -20.73
CA GLN A 220 3.78 3.31 -20.02
C GLN A 220 2.63 3.48 -19.02
N PHE A 221 2.71 4.52 -18.18
CA PHE A 221 1.70 4.76 -17.14
C PHE A 221 0.43 5.35 -17.72
N SER A 222 0.50 6.09 -18.84
CA SER A 222 -0.70 6.52 -19.58
C SER A 222 -1.51 5.33 -20.09
N PHE A 223 -0.84 4.36 -20.73
CA PHE A 223 -1.51 3.15 -21.22
C PHE A 223 -2.12 2.32 -20.07
N LEU A 224 -1.38 2.18 -18.97
CA LEU A 224 -1.86 1.47 -17.79
C LEU A 224 -3.13 2.13 -17.24
N VAL A 225 -3.11 3.44 -17.00
CA VAL A 225 -4.25 4.17 -16.41
C VAL A 225 -5.45 4.18 -17.36
N GLU A 226 -5.26 4.39 -18.67
CA GLU A 226 -6.33 4.27 -19.66
C GLU A 226 -6.96 2.86 -19.65
N SER A 227 -6.14 1.83 -19.44
CA SER A 227 -6.64 0.46 -19.35
C SER A 227 -7.34 0.15 -18.03
N LEU A 228 -6.81 0.63 -16.90
CA LEU A 228 -7.43 0.46 -15.58
C LEU A 228 -8.77 1.18 -15.49
N LYS A 229 -8.91 2.34 -16.14
CA LYS A 229 -10.15 3.14 -16.18
C LYS A 229 -11.36 2.34 -16.63
N ARG A 230 -11.18 1.39 -17.55
CA ARG A 230 -12.26 0.55 -18.08
C ARG A 230 -12.89 -0.37 -17.04
N TYR A 231 -12.18 -0.69 -15.95
CA TYR A 231 -12.72 -1.52 -14.88
C TYR A 231 -13.60 -0.74 -13.90
N GLN A 232 -13.59 0.60 -13.92
CA GLN A 232 -14.32 1.44 -12.96
C GLN A 232 -13.98 1.09 -11.50
N LEU A 233 -12.68 1.01 -11.22
CA LEU A 233 -12.12 0.70 -9.90
C LEU A 233 -12.61 1.70 -8.84
N ALA A 234 -12.60 1.28 -7.58
CA ALA A 234 -12.97 2.10 -6.42
C ALA A 234 -12.20 3.43 -6.36
N TYR A 235 -10.90 3.39 -6.69
CA TYR A 235 -10.04 4.57 -6.79
C TYR A 235 -8.73 4.25 -7.53
N LEU A 236 -8.06 5.32 -8.00
CA LEU A 236 -6.65 5.29 -8.42
C LEU A 236 -5.79 6.00 -7.37
N HIS A 237 -4.69 5.40 -6.92
CA HIS A 237 -3.80 5.97 -5.92
C HIS A 237 -2.41 6.26 -6.52
N ILE A 238 -2.02 7.52 -6.58
CA ILE A 238 -0.80 7.98 -7.23
C ILE A 238 0.17 8.56 -6.20
N ILE A 239 1.40 8.06 -6.19
CA ILE A 239 2.51 8.65 -5.44
C ILE A 239 3.19 9.71 -6.31
N GLU A 240 3.36 10.90 -5.75
CA GLU A 240 4.01 12.03 -6.41
C GLU A 240 5.52 11.91 -6.53
N SER A 241 6.10 12.59 -7.53
CA SER A 241 7.55 12.65 -7.76
C SER A 241 8.31 13.34 -6.63
N ARG A 242 7.62 14.02 -5.71
CA ARG A 242 8.21 14.68 -4.54
C ARG A 242 8.55 13.71 -3.39
N VAL A 243 8.34 12.40 -3.56
CA VAL A 243 8.69 11.39 -2.57
C VAL A 243 9.37 10.18 -3.20
N ASN A 244 10.48 9.76 -2.58
CA ASN A 244 11.12 8.47 -2.82
C ASN A 244 10.89 7.58 -1.58
N ASN A 245 9.92 6.67 -1.68
CA ASN A 245 9.41 5.83 -0.59
C ASN A 245 8.97 6.59 0.67
N ASN A 246 9.87 6.82 1.63
CA ASN A 246 9.59 7.51 2.90
C ASN A 246 10.35 8.85 3.06
N VAL A 247 11.09 9.28 2.02
CA VAL A 247 11.90 10.50 1.99
C VAL A 247 11.31 11.52 1.01
N ASP A 248 11.25 12.79 1.39
CA ASP A 248 10.84 13.88 0.48
C ASP A 248 12.02 14.26 -0.43
N ILE A 249 11.71 14.53 -1.70
CA ILE A 249 12.66 14.98 -2.73
C ILE A 249 12.05 16.16 -3.50
N GLU A 250 12.86 16.90 -4.25
CA GLU A 250 12.36 18.02 -5.07
C GLU A 250 11.38 17.52 -6.14
N CYS A 251 10.28 18.26 -6.35
CA CYS A 251 9.28 17.91 -7.34
C CYS A 251 9.76 18.32 -8.74
N SER A 252 10.11 17.34 -9.58
CA SER A 252 10.56 17.57 -10.96
C SER A 252 9.49 17.30 -12.02
N ASP A 253 8.48 16.49 -11.70
CA ASP A 253 7.56 15.91 -12.69
C ASP A 253 6.10 16.02 -12.24
N SER A 254 5.18 16.25 -13.18
CA SER A 254 3.75 16.40 -12.88
C SER A 254 2.98 15.11 -13.11
N ILE A 255 2.12 14.75 -12.16
CA ILE A 255 1.18 13.62 -12.29
C ILE A 255 -0.11 13.97 -13.05
N LYS A 256 -0.27 15.23 -13.49
CA LYS A 256 -1.52 15.75 -14.06
C LYS A 256 -2.03 14.93 -15.25
N PHE A 257 -1.13 14.40 -16.10
CA PHE A 257 -1.52 13.57 -17.24
C PHE A 257 -2.32 12.32 -16.81
N LEU A 258 -2.04 11.75 -15.62
CA LEU A 258 -2.79 10.61 -15.09
C LEU A 258 -4.17 11.04 -14.60
N LEU A 259 -4.28 12.23 -14.00
CA LEU A 259 -5.57 12.81 -13.61
C LEU A 259 -6.41 13.13 -14.85
N ASP A 260 -5.81 13.64 -15.92
CA ASP A 260 -6.49 13.90 -17.19
C ASP A 260 -7.02 12.61 -17.84
N ILE A 261 -6.21 11.55 -17.86
CA ILE A 261 -6.61 10.24 -18.39
C ILE A 261 -7.70 9.62 -17.53
N TRP A 262 -7.50 9.56 -16.21
CA TRP A 262 -8.48 8.98 -15.28
C TRP A 262 -9.79 9.78 -15.28
N GLY A 263 -9.69 11.10 -15.36
CA GLY A 263 -10.78 12.04 -15.16
C GLY A 263 -11.43 11.82 -13.79
N ASN A 264 -12.75 11.90 -13.74
CA ASN A 264 -13.54 11.60 -12.56
C ASN A 264 -14.28 10.26 -12.72
N THR A 265 -13.60 9.23 -13.25
CA THR A 265 -14.16 7.87 -13.33
C THR A 265 -14.50 7.34 -11.93
N SER A 266 -13.62 7.60 -10.97
CA SER A 266 -13.78 7.42 -9.54
C SER A 266 -12.73 8.28 -8.80
N PRO A 267 -12.77 8.39 -7.46
CA PRO A 267 -11.83 9.23 -6.72
C PRO A 267 -10.36 8.92 -7.02
N ILE A 268 -9.53 9.96 -7.01
CA ILE A 268 -8.07 9.87 -7.14
C ILE A 268 -7.45 10.17 -5.78
N PHE A 269 -6.58 9.28 -5.33
CA PHE A 269 -5.82 9.43 -4.10
C PHE A 269 -4.41 9.90 -4.45
N VAL A 270 -4.02 11.08 -3.97
CA VAL A 270 -2.65 11.60 -4.15
C VAL A 270 -1.88 11.49 -2.84
N ALA A 271 -0.65 11.00 -2.92
CA ALA A 271 0.21 10.80 -1.76
C ALA A 271 1.64 11.29 -2.03
N GLY A 272 2.31 11.73 -0.96
CA GLY A 272 3.72 12.09 -0.96
C GLY A 272 3.97 13.57 -0.64
N GLY A 273 4.77 13.84 0.41
CA GLY A 273 5.20 15.21 0.76
C GLY A 273 4.09 16.15 1.24
N TYR A 274 2.88 15.65 1.43
CA TYR A 274 1.75 16.45 1.88
C TYR A 274 1.82 16.79 3.37
N THR A 275 1.67 18.07 3.68
CA THR A 275 1.38 18.65 4.99
C THR A 275 -0.08 19.13 5.01
N PRO A 276 -0.69 19.41 6.18
CA PRO A 276 -2.04 19.96 6.24
C PRO A 276 -2.22 21.22 5.38
N GLU A 277 -1.20 22.07 5.32
CA GLU A 277 -1.23 23.36 4.62
C GLU A 277 -1.23 23.16 3.10
N ASN A 278 -0.27 22.39 2.58
CA ASN A 278 -0.18 22.18 1.12
C ASN A 278 -1.26 21.23 0.59
N ALA A 279 -1.81 20.34 1.44
CA ALA A 279 -2.91 19.46 1.06
C ALA A 279 -4.18 20.26 0.74
N ARG A 280 -4.46 21.30 1.53
CA ARG A 280 -5.57 22.22 1.24
C ARG A 280 -5.36 22.93 -0.09
N GLN A 281 -4.16 23.45 -0.35
CA GLN A 281 -3.85 24.13 -1.61
C GLN A 281 -3.95 23.19 -2.81
N ALA A 282 -3.54 21.92 -2.67
CA ALA A 282 -3.67 20.94 -3.72
C ALA A 282 -5.13 20.65 -4.05
N VAL A 283 -5.97 20.37 -3.05
CA VAL A 283 -7.39 20.06 -3.27
C VAL A 283 -8.19 21.28 -3.76
N ASP A 284 -8.05 22.43 -3.10
CA ASP A 284 -8.84 23.63 -3.41
C ASP A 284 -8.32 24.39 -4.65
N GLY A 285 -7.10 24.06 -5.10
CA GLY A 285 -6.38 24.78 -6.14
C GLY A 285 -5.92 23.89 -7.29
N GLU A 286 -4.82 23.16 -7.08
CA GLU A 286 -4.13 22.38 -8.14
C GLU A 286 -5.03 21.31 -8.80
N TYR A 287 -5.84 20.63 -7.98
CA TYR A 287 -6.69 19.52 -8.38
C TYR A 287 -8.18 19.81 -8.25
N LYS A 288 -8.57 21.09 -8.16
CA LYS A 288 -9.96 21.52 -7.93
C LYS A 288 -10.98 20.98 -8.93
N ASP A 289 -10.54 20.59 -10.13
CA ASP A 289 -11.39 20.09 -11.21
C ASP A 289 -11.56 18.55 -11.17
N TYR A 290 -10.90 17.87 -10.22
CA TYR A 290 -10.91 16.42 -10.04
C TYR A 290 -11.41 16.02 -8.66
N ASP A 291 -11.98 14.82 -8.55
CA ASP A 291 -12.35 14.23 -7.26
C ASP A 291 -11.11 13.65 -6.56
N VAL A 292 -10.34 14.53 -5.89
CA VAL A 292 -9.06 14.17 -5.25
C VAL A 292 -9.16 14.12 -3.72
N ALA A 293 -8.65 13.04 -3.14
CA ALA A 293 -8.33 12.95 -1.72
C ALA A 293 -6.82 12.88 -1.49
N VAL A 294 -6.33 13.62 -0.49
CA VAL A 294 -4.92 13.57 -0.08
C VAL A 294 -4.71 12.49 0.97
N VAL A 295 -3.72 11.63 0.74
CA VAL A 295 -3.41 10.49 1.61
C VAL A 295 -2.11 10.72 2.38
N PHE A 296 -2.22 10.73 3.71
CA PHE A 296 -1.09 10.97 4.62
C PHE A 296 -0.47 9.66 5.15
N GLY A 297 0.85 9.55 5.02
CA GLY A 297 1.66 8.48 5.61
C GLY A 297 2.29 8.87 6.94
N ARG A 298 3.50 9.45 6.90
CA ARG A 298 4.30 9.82 8.09
C ARG A 298 3.55 10.66 9.12
N HIS A 299 2.70 11.60 8.66
CA HIS A 299 1.87 12.38 9.58
C HIS A 299 0.82 11.53 10.29
N PHE A 300 0.14 10.62 9.59
CA PHE A 300 -0.85 9.72 10.20
C PHE A 300 -0.19 8.65 11.09
N LEU A 301 1.05 8.27 10.77
CA LEU A 301 1.87 7.42 11.64
C LEU A 301 2.04 8.06 13.02
N ALA A 302 2.39 9.34 13.10
CA ALA A 302 2.66 10.01 14.37
C ALA A 302 1.45 10.68 15.03
N ASN A 303 0.33 10.79 14.32
CA ASN A 303 -0.86 11.53 14.76
C ASN A 303 -2.09 10.63 14.61
N PRO A 304 -2.49 9.86 15.64
CA PRO A 304 -3.64 8.97 15.55
C PRO A 304 -4.96 9.69 15.29
N ASP A 305 -5.05 10.96 15.68
CA ASP A 305 -6.17 11.90 15.45
C ASP A 305 -5.89 12.93 14.34
N LEU A 306 -5.07 12.58 13.34
CA LEU A 306 -4.69 13.50 12.27
C LEU A 306 -5.89 14.25 11.64
N PRO A 307 -7.02 13.61 11.28
CA PRO A 307 -8.15 14.34 10.69
C PRO A 307 -8.71 15.42 11.63
N TYR A 308 -8.79 15.15 12.94
CA TYR A 308 -9.21 16.12 13.94
C TYR A 308 -8.22 17.28 14.04
N ARG A 309 -6.92 16.98 14.09
CA ARG A 309 -5.88 18.02 14.16
C ARG A 309 -5.92 18.96 12.96
N ILE A 310 -6.08 18.41 11.76
CA ILE A 310 -6.19 19.20 10.52
C ILE A 310 -7.44 20.09 10.56
N LYS A 311 -8.59 19.52 10.95
CA LYS A 311 -9.86 20.25 11.01
C LYS A 311 -9.81 21.42 12.00
N GLU A 312 -9.23 21.19 13.17
CA GLU A 312 -9.21 22.15 14.28
C GLU A 312 -7.93 23.00 14.33
N GLY A 313 -7.05 22.89 13.33
CA GLY A 313 -5.78 23.62 13.28
C GLY A 313 -4.84 23.32 14.46
N LYS A 314 -4.83 22.08 14.98
CA LYS A 314 -3.98 21.67 16.11
C LYS A 314 -2.55 21.36 15.64
N PRO A 315 -1.53 21.59 16.50
CA PRO A 315 -0.17 21.17 16.23
C PRO A 315 -0.09 19.67 15.98
N LEU A 316 0.75 19.24 15.03
CA LEU A 316 1.04 17.83 14.80
C LEU A 316 2.18 17.35 15.70
N ASN A 317 2.06 16.13 16.21
CA ASN A 317 3.19 15.38 16.74
C ASN A 317 4.27 15.24 15.66
N LYS A 318 5.53 15.38 16.08
CA LYS A 318 6.67 15.09 15.21
C LYS A 318 6.81 13.57 15.07
N TYR A 319 6.92 13.09 13.83
CA TYR A 319 7.26 11.70 13.58
C TYR A 319 8.73 11.43 13.91
N ASN A 320 9.01 10.25 14.46
CA ASN A 320 10.36 9.76 14.69
C ASN A 320 10.69 8.65 13.68
N ARG A 321 11.66 8.91 12.79
CA ARG A 321 12.08 7.96 11.76
C ARG A 321 12.65 6.66 12.35
N ALA A 322 13.28 6.72 13.52
CA ALA A 322 13.83 5.54 14.18
C ALA A 322 12.74 4.52 14.57
N GLY A 323 11.49 4.96 14.76
CA GLY A 323 10.37 4.08 15.08
C GLY A 323 9.62 3.51 13.87
N PHE A 324 9.99 3.87 12.63
CA PHE A 324 9.24 3.44 11.45
C PHE A 324 9.26 1.91 11.30
N TYR A 325 10.45 1.32 11.35
CA TYR A 325 10.67 -0.11 11.19
C TYR A 325 11.39 -0.67 12.43
N THR A 326 10.63 -0.92 13.48
CA THR A 326 11.10 -1.59 14.71
C THR A 326 10.29 -2.88 14.85
N PRO A 327 10.73 -3.98 14.21
CA PRO A 327 9.95 -5.21 14.14
C PRO A 327 9.57 -5.71 15.52
N LEU A 328 8.34 -6.22 15.66
CA LEU A 328 7.74 -6.73 16.90
C LEU A 328 7.54 -5.69 18.02
N LEU A 329 8.26 -4.56 18.01
CA LEU A 329 8.28 -3.60 19.12
C LEU A 329 7.10 -2.61 19.09
N PRO A 330 6.52 -2.27 20.26
CA PRO A 330 5.42 -1.31 20.39
C PRO A 330 5.86 0.15 20.26
N GLU A 331 7.13 0.47 20.54
CA GLU A 331 7.65 1.83 20.51
C GLU A 331 7.64 2.41 19.08
N GLY A 332 7.20 3.65 18.97
CA GLY A 332 6.95 4.33 17.69
C GLY A 332 5.77 3.76 16.91
N TYR A 333 4.92 2.90 17.51
CA TYR A 333 3.75 2.29 16.87
C TYR A 333 2.45 2.78 17.52
N ILE A 334 2.23 2.41 18.79
CA ILE A 334 1.00 2.67 19.56
C ILE A 334 1.16 3.76 20.65
N ASP A 335 2.35 4.35 20.76
CA ASP A 335 2.77 5.27 21.82
C ASP A 335 2.73 6.76 21.40
N TYR A 336 2.25 7.06 20.19
CA TYR A 336 2.02 8.45 19.79
C TYR A 336 0.74 9.00 20.44
N PRO A 337 0.81 10.13 21.16
CA PRO A 337 -0.32 10.63 21.92
C PRO A 337 -1.38 11.28 21.01
N PHE A 338 -2.62 11.22 21.45
CA PHE A 338 -3.70 12.06 20.93
C PHE A 338 -3.46 13.54 21.27
N SER A 339 -4.09 14.47 20.54
CA SER A 339 -3.94 15.90 20.85
C SER A 339 -4.65 16.25 22.16
N PRO A 340 -4.14 17.23 22.93
CA PRO A 340 -4.87 17.75 24.08
C PRO A 340 -6.27 18.26 23.67
N GLY A 341 -7.30 17.77 24.36
CA GLY A 341 -8.70 18.06 24.04
C GLY A 341 -9.35 17.10 23.05
N PHE A 342 -8.59 16.17 22.46
CA PHE A 342 -9.15 15.02 21.79
C PHE A 342 -9.63 14.01 22.84
N VAL A 343 -10.95 13.91 23.00
CA VAL A 343 -11.55 12.82 23.77
C VAL A 343 -11.85 11.70 22.78
N ALA A 344 -11.07 10.63 22.83
CA ALA A 344 -11.33 9.43 22.04
C ALA A 344 -12.71 8.87 22.44
N GLY A 345 -13.72 9.19 21.63
CA GLY A 345 -15.11 8.98 21.97
C GLY A 345 -15.63 9.97 23.02
N ARG A 346 -16.58 10.84 22.64
CA ARG A 346 -17.64 11.24 23.57
C ARG A 346 -18.35 9.94 24.00
N THR A 347 -17.88 9.36 25.11
CA THR A 347 -18.43 8.19 25.83
C THR A 347 -18.69 6.95 24.96
N LEU A 348 -17.64 6.15 24.72
CA LEU A 348 -17.81 4.78 24.24
C LEU A 348 -18.26 3.89 25.42
N SER A 349 -19.56 3.60 25.48
CA SER A 349 -20.06 2.41 26.19
C SER A 349 -19.62 1.18 25.41
N THR A 350 -18.43 0.65 25.68
CA THR A 350 -18.04 -0.68 25.22
C THR A 350 -18.33 -1.70 26.32
N LYS A 351 -19.26 -2.62 26.05
CA LYS A 351 -19.34 -3.86 26.80
C LYS A 351 -18.02 -4.61 26.63
N GLY A 352 -17.19 -4.59 27.66
CA GLY A 352 -16.27 -5.68 27.96
C GLY A 352 -14.95 -5.71 27.20
N THR A 353 -14.20 -4.62 27.11
CA THR A 353 -12.73 -4.62 27.26
C THR A 353 -12.23 -3.18 27.36
N SER A 354 -11.58 -2.82 28.47
CA SER A 354 -11.01 -1.47 28.63
C SER A 354 -9.60 -1.43 28.03
N LEU A 355 -9.42 -0.67 26.96
CA LEU A 355 -8.10 -0.20 26.57
C LEU A 355 -7.88 1.16 27.26
N ALA A 356 -6.97 1.19 28.22
CA ALA A 356 -6.58 2.41 28.90
C ALA A 356 -5.73 3.25 27.94
N LEU A 357 -6.29 4.36 27.48
CA LEU A 357 -5.53 5.36 26.73
C LEU A 357 -4.62 6.11 27.70
N THR A 358 -3.32 6.02 27.50
CA THR A 358 -2.35 6.85 28.23
C THR A 358 -2.42 8.30 27.72
N HIS A 359 -2.58 9.23 28.66
CA HIS A 359 -2.66 10.68 28.44
C HIS A 359 -1.35 11.33 27.99
#